data_AF-A0AAV2WL58-F1
#
_entry.id   AF-A0AAV2WL58-F1
#
_cell.length_a   1.000
_cell.length_b   1.000
_cell.length_c   1.000
_cell.angle_alpha   90.00
_cell.angle_beta   90.00
_cell.angle_gamma   90.00
#
_symmetry.space_group_name_H-M   'P 1'
#
loop_
_entity.id
_entity.type
_entity.pdbx_description
1 polymer ?
#
loop_
_entity_poly.entity_id
_entity_poly.type
_entity_poly.pdbx_seq_one_letter_code
_entity_poly.pdbx_strand_id
1 'polypeptide(L)'
;MKLTAQDGLWTTGGALAEPPAVAVLEVAGAVLAWTVDDPAAPVHLTFTDIAAADWLWRVAGESGHVALLAAIGDAMPEPSAVIDVAGVELAAEPLGRLRRLALGHWLRRWWPASMRDSIVELDAAVLDVEIAVLTAAAQDYFVDDTFDSDVEALLRPHRDVLAGLGSSADPRITELLESCADLVDLPDPVDVPASWRRDDYALAAGGAGTATQPSIARGTASISWGAVPPAVFDAAEDTVDWAAHADDAGRVILTVRTAVRAPADGIPVRFRGNGIAADAVLAADGTTTAELPITESAAWNHDWRTALLTVGGPATESREARDRIRAFVRSRSRDGAADAFLAEVLAAESDY
;
A
#
# COMPACT_ATOMS: atom_id res chain seq x y z
N MET A 1 26.32 -3.88 -18.49
CA MET A 1 25.24 -3.99 -17.48
C MET A 1 25.45 -5.28 -16.73
N LYS A 2 25.49 -5.21 -15.41
CA LYS A 2 25.77 -6.35 -14.55
C LYS A 2 24.47 -7.10 -14.21
N LEU A 3 24.42 -8.39 -14.55
CA LEU A 3 23.40 -9.34 -14.14
C LEU A 3 23.92 -10.21 -12.99
N THR A 4 23.06 -10.48 -12.02
CA THR A 4 23.37 -11.27 -10.83
C THR A 4 22.31 -12.33 -10.63
N ALA A 5 22.72 -13.57 -10.40
CA ALA A 5 21.82 -14.66 -10.07
C ALA A 5 21.32 -14.54 -8.64
N GLN A 6 20.01 -14.38 -8.46
CA GLN A 6 19.35 -14.30 -7.16
C GLN A 6 18.08 -15.16 -7.20
N ASP A 7 17.93 -16.05 -6.22
CA ASP A 7 16.77 -16.94 -6.08
C ASP A 7 16.43 -17.74 -7.35
N GLY A 8 17.45 -18.08 -8.14
CA GLY A 8 17.30 -18.82 -9.40
C GLY A 8 16.92 -17.96 -10.61
N LEU A 9 16.87 -16.63 -10.48
CA LEU A 9 16.55 -15.71 -11.57
C LEU A 9 17.70 -14.73 -11.81
N TRP A 10 17.76 -14.17 -13.03
CA TRP A 10 18.69 -13.10 -13.34
C TRP A 10 18.13 -11.76 -12.94
N THR A 11 18.92 -10.98 -12.21
CA THR A 11 18.55 -9.65 -11.72
C THR A 11 19.57 -8.58 -12.07
N THR A 12 19.12 -7.33 -12.20
CA THR A 12 19.96 -6.11 -12.28
C THR A 12 19.31 -4.98 -11.49
N GLY A 13 20.05 -3.90 -11.21
CA GLY A 13 19.46 -2.68 -10.60
C GLY A 13 19.80 -2.41 -9.14
N GLY A 14 20.83 -3.04 -8.58
CA GLY A 14 21.29 -2.73 -7.23
C GLY A 14 20.32 -3.17 -6.13
N ALA A 15 20.56 -2.68 -4.90
CA ALA A 15 19.79 -3.04 -3.73
C ALA A 15 18.40 -2.38 -3.74
N LEU A 16 17.38 -3.18 -3.47
CA LEU A 16 15.99 -2.78 -3.41
C LEU A 16 15.54 -2.63 -1.96
N ALA A 17 14.69 -1.66 -1.67
CA ALA A 17 14.06 -1.55 -0.35
C ALA A 17 13.01 -2.66 -0.14
N GLU A 18 12.72 -3.00 1.11
CA GLU A 18 11.64 -3.92 1.46
C GLU A 18 10.27 -3.22 1.47
N PRO A 19 9.16 -3.95 1.30
CA PRO A 19 7.83 -3.41 1.54
C PRO A 19 7.72 -2.75 2.93
N PRO A 20 7.01 -1.61 3.05
CA PRO A 20 6.21 -0.94 2.02
C PRO A 20 7.01 0.06 1.17
N ALA A 21 8.34 0.08 1.17
CA ALA A 21 9.14 1.09 0.49
C ALA A 21 9.49 0.77 -0.98
N VAL A 22 8.76 -0.16 -1.60
CA VAL A 22 9.01 -0.64 -2.96
C VAL A 22 7.73 -0.64 -3.79
N ALA A 23 7.80 -0.04 -4.97
CA ALA A 23 6.79 -0.18 -6.02
C ALA A 23 7.22 -1.29 -6.98
N VAL A 24 6.27 -2.13 -7.38
CA VAL A 24 6.52 -3.31 -8.23
C VAL A 24 5.52 -3.27 -9.39
N LEU A 25 5.98 -3.70 -10.57
CA LEU A 25 5.15 -3.91 -11.75
C LEU A 25 5.58 -5.20 -12.44
N GLU A 26 4.63 -6.12 -12.64
CA GLU A 26 4.84 -7.29 -13.50
C GLU A 26 4.59 -6.91 -14.96
N VAL A 27 5.53 -7.25 -15.83
CA VAL A 27 5.40 -7.10 -17.30
C VAL A 27 5.71 -8.43 -17.95
N ALA A 28 5.52 -8.55 -19.26
CA ALA A 28 5.80 -9.79 -19.97
C ALA A 28 7.26 -10.24 -19.75
N GLY A 29 7.44 -11.39 -19.10
CA GLY A 29 8.75 -12.00 -18.89
C GLY A 29 9.66 -11.33 -17.84
N ALA A 30 9.18 -10.32 -17.10
CA ALA A 30 9.98 -9.70 -16.05
C ALA A 30 9.13 -9.02 -14.96
N VAL A 31 9.76 -8.81 -13.80
CA VAL A 31 9.25 -7.95 -12.74
C VAL A 31 10.17 -6.75 -12.60
N LEU A 32 9.60 -5.55 -12.65
CA LEU A 32 10.30 -4.29 -12.42
C LEU A 32 9.97 -3.79 -11.02
N ALA A 33 10.98 -3.29 -10.31
CA ALA A 33 10.80 -2.72 -8.99
C ALA A 33 11.62 -1.46 -8.77
N TRP A 34 11.08 -0.53 -7.98
CA TRP A 34 11.70 0.74 -7.63
C TRP A 34 11.52 1.03 -6.15
N THR A 35 12.57 1.54 -5.51
CA THR A 35 12.45 2.17 -4.19
C THR A 35 11.68 3.48 -4.33
N VAL A 36 10.55 3.62 -3.63
CA VAL A 36 9.61 4.72 -3.90
C VAL A 36 10.14 6.08 -3.44
N ASP A 37 10.85 6.11 -2.30
CA ASP A 37 11.41 7.30 -1.69
C ASP A 37 12.84 7.64 -2.19
N ASP A 38 13.31 6.95 -3.23
CA ASP A 38 14.57 7.24 -3.91
C ASP A 38 14.38 7.24 -5.44
N PRO A 39 13.94 8.36 -6.04
CA PRO A 39 13.72 8.45 -7.48
C PRO A 39 15.01 8.36 -8.32
N ALA A 40 16.18 8.51 -7.69
CA ALA A 40 17.47 8.39 -8.36
C ALA A 40 17.97 6.94 -8.42
N ALA A 41 17.37 6.03 -7.63
CA ALA A 41 17.72 4.62 -7.65
C ALA A 41 17.42 4.01 -9.04
N PRO A 42 18.33 3.19 -9.59
CA PRO A 42 18.05 2.47 -10.82
C PRO A 42 16.91 1.48 -10.63
N VAL A 43 16.21 1.14 -11.72
CA VAL A 43 15.20 0.08 -11.71
C VAL A 43 15.85 -1.26 -11.35
N HIS A 44 15.25 -1.99 -10.42
CA HIS A 44 15.54 -3.39 -10.19
C HIS A 44 14.71 -4.25 -11.14
N LEU A 45 15.38 -5.03 -12.00
CA LEU A 45 14.75 -5.90 -13.00
C LEU A 45 15.04 -7.34 -12.64
N THR A 46 14.01 -8.15 -12.54
CA THR A 46 14.09 -9.60 -12.38
C THR A 46 13.48 -10.27 -13.60
N PHE A 47 14.27 -11.01 -14.37
CA PHE A 47 13.80 -11.71 -15.56
C PHE A 47 13.18 -13.05 -15.17
N THR A 48 11.90 -13.23 -15.47
CA THR A 48 11.15 -14.48 -15.24
C THR A 48 11.12 -15.35 -16.49
N ASP A 49 11.01 -14.73 -17.66
CA ASP A 49 11.13 -15.36 -18.98
C ASP A 49 11.65 -14.33 -19.99
N ILE A 50 12.95 -14.38 -20.29
CA ILE A 50 13.57 -13.40 -21.19
C ILE A 50 13.02 -13.49 -22.63
N ALA A 51 12.53 -14.65 -23.06
CA ALA A 51 12.00 -14.84 -24.40
C ALA A 51 10.62 -14.17 -24.57
N ALA A 52 9.84 -14.06 -23.49
CA ALA A 52 8.57 -13.33 -23.47
C ALA A 52 8.75 -11.80 -23.39
N ALA A 53 9.94 -11.32 -23.00
CA ALA A 53 10.21 -9.90 -22.78
C ALA A 53 10.57 -9.13 -24.07
N ASP A 54 9.74 -9.22 -25.11
CA ASP A 54 9.97 -8.53 -26.40
C ASP A 54 10.06 -7.01 -26.21
N TRP A 55 9.27 -6.43 -25.31
CA TRP A 55 9.30 -5.00 -24.96
C TRP A 55 10.70 -4.47 -24.58
N LEU A 56 11.65 -5.35 -24.21
CA LEU A 56 13.01 -4.96 -23.86
C LEU A 56 13.73 -4.17 -24.95
N TRP A 57 13.43 -4.41 -26.24
CA TRP A 57 14.04 -3.61 -27.31
C TRP A 57 13.69 -2.12 -27.20
N ARG A 58 12.55 -1.77 -26.59
CA ARG A 58 12.14 -0.38 -26.36
C ARG A 58 12.96 0.32 -25.29
N VAL A 59 13.46 -0.45 -24.30
CA VAL A 59 14.26 0.11 -23.19
C VAL A 59 15.76 -0.05 -23.43
N ALA A 60 16.21 -1.16 -23.99
CA ALA A 60 17.63 -1.50 -24.16
C ALA A 60 18.13 -1.27 -25.60
N GLY A 61 17.24 -0.91 -26.53
CA GLY A 61 17.51 -0.92 -27.97
C GLY A 61 17.59 -2.34 -28.54
N GLU A 62 17.50 -2.47 -29.87
CA GLU A 62 17.56 -3.76 -30.57
C GLU A 62 18.84 -4.54 -30.24
N SER A 63 19.99 -3.88 -30.29
CA SER A 63 21.29 -4.51 -29.99
C SER A 63 21.39 -4.94 -28.52
N GLY A 64 20.83 -4.15 -27.60
CA GLY A 64 20.83 -4.48 -26.18
C GLY A 64 19.91 -5.65 -25.85
N HIS A 65 18.73 -5.70 -26.48
CA HIS A 65 17.81 -6.84 -26.36
C HIS A 65 18.45 -8.15 -26.83
N VAL A 66 19.08 -8.16 -28.01
CA VAL A 66 19.80 -9.34 -28.52
C VAL A 66 20.95 -9.74 -27.59
N ALA A 67 21.71 -8.77 -27.06
CA ALA A 67 22.80 -9.05 -26.14
C ALA A 67 22.31 -9.65 -24.81
N LEU A 68 21.17 -9.17 -24.29
CA LEU A 68 20.52 -9.70 -23.09
C LEU A 68 20.01 -11.12 -23.30
N LEU A 69 19.28 -11.37 -24.39
CA LEU A 69 18.79 -12.71 -24.75
C LEU A 69 19.94 -13.71 -24.85
N ALA A 70 21.03 -13.33 -25.54
CA ALA A 70 22.19 -14.20 -25.72
C ALA A 70 22.95 -14.46 -24.40
N ALA A 71 22.98 -13.48 -23.49
CA ALA A 71 23.69 -13.60 -22.21
C ALA A 71 22.92 -14.41 -21.16
N ILE A 72 21.60 -14.24 -21.10
CA ILE A 72 20.73 -14.95 -20.16
C ILE A 72 20.49 -16.39 -20.63
N GLY A 73 20.13 -16.57 -21.90
CA GLY A 73 19.80 -17.88 -22.48
C GLY A 73 18.63 -18.58 -21.78
N ASP A 74 18.42 -19.86 -22.11
CA ASP A 74 17.31 -20.67 -21.55
C ASP A 74 17.71 -21.46 -20.29
N ALA A 75 18.99 -21.40 -19.89
CA ALA A 75 19.50 -22.17 -18.77
C ALA A 75 19.30 -21.43 -17.44
N MET A 76 18.85 -22.18 -16.42
CA MET A 76 18.77 -21.65 -15.06
C MET A 76 20.15 -21.15 -14.59
N PRO A 77 20.23 -19.96 -13.98
CA PRO A 77 21.49 -19.45 -13.48
C PRO A 77 22.03 -20.29 -12.32
N GLU A 78 23.34 -20.51 -12.33
CA GLU A 78 24.04 -21.05 -11.16
C GLU A 78 23.96 -20.07 -9.98
N PRO A 79 23.85 -20.54 -8.73
CA PRO A 79 23.78 -19.67 -7.56
C PRO A 79 24.96 -18.70 -7.49
N SER A 80 24.66 -17.41 -7.27
CA SER A 80 25.67 -16.33 -7.22
C SER A 80 26.45 -16.08 -8.52
N ALA A 81 26.01 -16.62 -9.66
CA ALA A 81 26.59 -16.28 -10.95
C ALA A 81 26.45 -14.78 -11.25
N VAL A 82 27.45 -14.23 -11.94
CA VAL A 82 27.49 -12.82 -12.33
C VAL A 82 27.93 -12.74 -13.78
N ILE A 83 27.20 -11.98 -14.59
CA ILE A 83 27.52 -11.73 -16.00
C ILE A 83 27.54 -10.22 -16.22
N ASP A 84 28.50 -9.72 -17.01
CA ASP A 84 28.47 -8.35 -17.49
C ASP A 84 28.17 -8.33 -18.99
N VAL A 85 27.04 -7.73 -19.35
CA VAL A 85 26.57 -7.58 -20.72
C VAL A 85 27.02 -6.22 -21.24
N ALA A 86 28.05 -6.21 -22.09
CA ALA A 86 28.65 -4.98 -22.58
C ALA A 86 27.70 -4.18 -23.49
N GLY A 87 27.76 -2.85 -23.41
CA GLY A 87 27.06 -1.94 -24.33
C GLY A 87 25.54 -1.86 -24.15
N VAL A 88 25.00 -2.36 -23.04
CA VAL A 88 23.57 -2.25 -22.73
C VAL A 88 23.34 -1.17 -21.68
N GLU A 89 22.57 -0.15 -22.08
CA GLU A 89 22.08 0.93 -21.24
C GLU A 89 20.56 1.00 -21.38
N LEU A 90 19.85 1.24 -20.27
CA LEU A 90 18.39 1.30 -20.27
C LEU A 90 17.92 2.75 -20.43
N ALA A 91 17.02 2.97 -21.39
CA ALA A 91 16.42 4.26 -21.66
C ALA A 91 15.50 4.70 -20.50
N ALA A 92 15.77 5.89 -19.97
CA ALA A 92 15.05 6.41 -18.81
C ALA A 92 13.58 6.77 -19.09
N GLU A 93 13.26 7.22 -20.31
CA GLU A 93 11.93 7.73 -20.64
C GLU A 93 10.85 6.64 -20.63
N PRO A 94 11.00 5.49 -21.32
CA PRO A 94 10.03 4.40 -21.21
C PRO A 94 9.93 3.83 -19.80
N LEU A 95 11.07 3.70 -19.11
CA LEU A 95 11.11 3.26 -17.72
C LEU A 95 10.41 4.23 -16.77
N GLY A 96 10.44 5.53 -17.06
CA GLY A 96 9.72 6.55 -16.29
C GLY A 96 8.20 6.33 -16.33
N ARG A 97 7.66 5.92 -17.49
CA ARG A 97 6.23 5.60 -17.64
C ARG A 97 5.85 4.36 -16.83
N LEU A 98 6.65 3.29 -16.92
CA LEU A 98 6.45 2.07 -16.14
C LEU A 98 6.60 2.31 -14.64
N ARG A 99 7.56 3.14 -14.23
CA ARG A 99 7.74 3.57 -12.84
C ARG A 99 6.52 4.32 -12.33
N ARG A 100 5.92 5.22 -13.13
CA ARG A 100 4.69 5.92 -12.76
C ARG A 100 3.55 4.92 -12.55
N LEU A 101 3.37 3.95 -13.45
CA LEU A 101 2.35 2.92 -13.29
C LEU A 101 2.57 2.08 -12.01
N ALA A 102 3.80 1.61 -11.77
CA ALA A 102 4.18 0.90 -10.54
C ALA A 102 3.88 1.73 -9.27
N LEU A 103 4.18 3.03 -9.32
CA LEU A 103 3.87 3.95 -8.23
C LEU A 103 2.36 4.07 -8.01
N GLY A 104 1.53 4.06 -9.06
CA GLY A 104 0.07 4.02 -8.95
C GLY A 104 -0.43 2.81 -8.16
N HIS A 105 0.03 1.61 -8.51
CA HIS A 105 -0.29 0.39 -7.75
C HIS A 105 0.23 0.45 -6.31
N TRP A 106 1.40 1.07 -6.10
CA TRP A 106 1.91 1.32 -4.76
C TRP A 106 1.02 2.26 -3.95
N LEU A 107 0.57 3.38 -4.52
CA LEU A 107 -0.34 4.33 -3.87
C LEU A 107 -1.63 3.61 -3.45
N ARG A 108 -2.21 2.84 -4.36
CA ARG A 108 -3.43 2.06 -4.12
C ARG A 108 -3.29 1.09 -2.93
N ARG A 109 -2.10 0.52 -2.73
CA ARG A 109 -1.85 -0.50 -1.70
C ARG A 109 -1.30 0.06 -0.39
N TRP A 110 -0.46 1.08 -0.45
CA TRP A 110 0.41 1.48 0.65
C TRP A 110 0.28 2.94 1.05
N TRP A 111 -0.60 3.72 0.40
CA TRP A 111 -0.79 5.13 0.78
C TRP A 111 -1.11 5.27 2.28
N PRO A 112 -0.26 5.96 3.05
CA PRO A 112 -0.35 5.98 4.50
C PRO A 112 -1.29 7.07 4.99
N ALA A 113 -2.56 6.99 4.59
CA ALA A 113 -3.58 7.93 5.03
C ALA A 113 -3.67 7.97 6.56
N SER A 114 -3.63 9.18 7.11
CA SER A 114 -3.65 9.40 8.55
C SER A 114 -4.17 10.78 8.90
N MET A 115 -5.17 10.81 9.77
CA MET A 115 -5.69 12.06 10.31
C MET A 115 -4.70 12.70 11.30
N ARG A 116 -4.01 11.87 12.09
CA ARG A 116 -3.03 12.33 13.08
C ARG A 116 -1.81 12.97 12.43
N ASP A 117 -1.42 12.41 11.30
CA ASP A 117 -0.23 12.83 10.56
C ASP A 117 -0.52 13.83 9.43
N SER A 118 -1.79 14.26 9.28
CA SER A 118 -2.28 15.15 8.21
C SER A 118 -1.91 14.63 6.82
N ILE A 119 -2.21 13.36 6.56
CA ILE A 119 -2.08 12.70 5.26
C ILE A 119 -3.49 12.32 4.81
N VAL A 120 -4.03 13.10 3.87
CA VAL A 120 -5.39 12.91 3.35
C VAL A 120 -5.50 11.60 2.55
N GLU A 121 -6.66 10.96 2.59
CA GLU A 121 -6.96 9.79 1.76
C GLU A 121 -6.99 10.13 0.27
N LEU A 122 -6.53 9.21 -0.56
CA LEU A 122 -6.71 9.30 -2.01
C LEU A 122 -8.10 8.79 -2.39
N ASP A 123 -8.77 9.48 -3.30
CA ASP A 123 -9.99 8.95 -3.91
C ASP A 123 -9.65 7.69 -4.72
N ALA A 124 -10.09 6.54 -4.24
CA ALA A 124 -9.77 5.25 -4.82
C ALA A 124 -10.34 5.10 -6.24
N ALA A 125 -11.51 5.67 -6.54
CA ALA A 125 -12.10 5.58 -7.86
C ALA A 125 -11.30 6.43 -8.87
N VAL A 126 -10.89 7.65 -8.49
CA VAL A 126 -10.04 8.50 -9.35
C VAL A 126 -8.69 7.84 -9.58
N LEU A 127 -8.05 7.33 -8.52
CA LEU A 127 -6.75 6.66 -8.62
C LEU A 127 -6.81 5.41 -9.51
N ASP A 128 -7.81 4.55 -9.34
CA ASP A 128 -7.94 3.31 -10.12
C ASP A 128 -8.23 3.60 -11.61
N VAL A 129 -8.91 4.72 -11.94
CA VAL A 129 -9.05 5.18 -13.34
C VAL A 129 -7.73 5.68 -13.92
N GLU A 130 -6.95 6.46 -13.17
CA GLU A 130 -5.63 6.89 -13.64
C GLU A 130 -4.70 5.71 -13.90
N ILE A 131 -4.71 4.71 -13.00
CA ILE A 131 -3.96 3.46 -13.19
C ILE A 131 -4.45 2.76 -14.45
N ALA A 132 -5.77 2.61 -14.67
CA ALA A 132 -6.32 1.99 -15.87
C ALA A 132 -5.85 2.68 -17.17
N VAL A 133 -5.86 4.01 -17.22
CA VAL A 133 -5.37 4.77 -18.38
C VAL A 133 -3.87 4.57 -18.60
N LEU A 134 -3.07 4.57 -17.53
CA LEU A 134 -1.64 4.28 -17.60
C LEU A 134 -1.35 2.84 -18.06
N THR A 135 -2.12 1.86 -17.57
CA THR A 135 -2.02 0.45 -17.98
C THR A 135 -2.31 0.31 -19.47
N ALA A 136 -3.38 0.91 -19.98
CA ALA A 136 -3.70 0.87 -21.41
C ALA A 136 -2.62 1.55 -22.27
N ALA A 137 -2.07 2.68 -21.82
CA ALA A 137 -0.96 3.34 -22.51
C ALA A 137 0.34 2.49 -22.52
N ALA A 138 0.45 1.53 -21.60
CA ALA A 138 1.56 0.58 -21.48
C ALA A 138 1.21 -0.83 -21.98
N GLN A 139 0.11 -1.02 -22.71
CA GLN A 139 -0.33 -2.35 -23.19
C GLN A 139 0.77 -3.15 -23.92
N ASP A 140 1.65 -2.46 -24.66
CA ASP A 140 2.76 -3.07 -25.41
C ASP A 140 3.84 -3.75 -24.52
N TYR A 141 3.80 -3.54 -23.19
CA TYR A 141 4.72 -4.17 -22.24
C TYR A 141 4.12 -5.44 -21.60
N PHE A 142 2.82 -5.64 -21.76
CA PHE A 142 2.10 -6.80 -21.23
C PHE A 142 1.83 -7.82 -22.34
N VAL A 143 1.68 -9.09 -21.95
CA VAL A 143 1.11 -10.15 -22.79
C VAL A 143 -0.18 -10.59 -22.08
N ASP A 144 -1.17 -11.10 -22.83
CA ASP A 144 -2.45 -11.58 -22.29
C ASP A 144 -2.25 -12.33 -20.95
N ASP A 145 -2.97 -11.90 -19.90
CA ASP A 145 -3.02 -12.46 -18.53
C ASP A 145 -1.91 -12.09 -17.50
N THR A 146 -1.21 -10.96 -17.61
CA THR A 146 -0.39 -10.47 -16.47
C THR A 146 -1.26 -9.92 -15.32
N PHE A 147 -0.78 -10.00 -14.07
CA PHE A 147 -1.57 -9.57 -12.90
C PHE A 147 -1.97 -8.08 -12.94
N ASP A 148 -1.09 -7.23 -13.46
CA ASP A 148 -1.26 -5.77 -13.47
C ASP A 148 -1.95 -5.24 -14.76
N SER A 149 -2.31 -6.10 -15.72
CA SER A 149 -2.93 -5.68 -16.99
C SER A 149 -4.46 -5.66 -17.03
N ASP A 150 -5.15 -6.24 -16.04
CA ASP A 150 -6.62 -6.35 -16.06
C ASP A 150 -7.32 -5.05 -15.63
N VAL A 151 -7.49 -4.16 -16.61
CA VAL A 151 -8.21 -2.89 -16.47
C VAL A 151 -9.67 -3.09 -16.04
N GLU A 152 -10.34 -4.14 -16.52
CA GLU A 152 -11.76 -4.35 -16.19
C GLU A 152 -11.93 -4.75 -14.72
N ALA A 153 -11.09 -5.66 -14.22
CA ALA A 153 -11.10 -6.05 -12.82
C ALA A 153 -10.74 -4.88 -11.90
N LEU A 154 -9.86 -3.98 -12.34
CA LEU A 154 -9.52 -2.76 -11.61
C LEU A 154 -10.72 -1.82 -11.46
N LEU A 155 -11.48 -1.59 -12.53
CA LEU A 155 -12.57 -0.60 -12.54
C LEU A 155 -13.92 -1.15 -12.06
N ARG A 156 -14.12 -2.48 -12.09
CA ARG A 156 -15.38 -3.14 -11.70
C ARG A 156 -15.93 -2.71 -10.33
N PRO A 157 -15.12 -2.57 -9.25
CA PRO A 157 -15.61 -2.15 -7.94
C PRO A 157 -16.13 -0.70 -7.91
N HIS A 158 -15.73 0.13 -8.87
CA HIS A 158 -15.98 1.57 -8.88
C HIS A 158 -17.08 2.00 -9.86
N ARG A 159 -17.70 1.07 -10.62
CA ARG A 159 -18.66 1.41 -11.69
C ARG A 159 -19.76 2.38 -11.26
N ASP A 160 -20.38 2.15 -10.11
CA ASP A 160 -21.46 3.02 -9.61
C ASP A 160 -20.96 4.42 -9.22
N VAL A 161 -19.76 4.50 -8.63
CA VAL A 161 -19.11 5.77 -8.25
C VAL A 161 -18.72 6.56 -9.50
N LEU A 162 -18.14 5.88 -10.49
CA LEU A 162 -17.73 6.48 -11.76
C LEU A 162 -18.91 7.07 -12.54
N ALA A 163 -20.06 6.38 -12.53
CA ALA A 163 -21.29 6.91 -13.14
C ALA A 163 -21.73 8.25 -12.52
N GLY A 164 -21.56 8.42 -11.20
CA GLY A 164 -21.84 9.67 -10.50
C GLY A 164 -20.78 10.76 -10.72
N LEU A 165 -19.52 10.38 -10.93
CA LEU A 165 -18.42 11.30 -11.20
C LEU A 165 -18.49 11.95 -12.59
N GLY A 166 -19.22 11.37 -13.55
CA GLY A 166 -19.46 11.98 -14.86
C GLY A 166 -20.14 13.37 -14.78
N SER A 167 -20.85 13.64 -13.68
CA SER A 167 -21.47 14.94 -13.38
C SER A 167 -20.61 15.83 -12.47
N SER A 168 -19.32 15.49 -12.27
CA SER A 168 -18.40 16.27 -11.44
C SER A 168 -18.22 17.68 -11.98
N ALA A 169 -18.08 18.65 -11.07
CA ALA A 169 -17.76 20.03 -11.42
C ALA A 169 -16.25 20.25 -11.72
N ASP A 170 -15.41 19.25 -11.43
CA ASP A 170 -13.97 19.33 -11.69
C ASP A 170 -13.65 18.84 -13.12
N PRO A 171 -13.19 19.72 -14.03
CA PRO A 171 -12.92 19.36 -15.42
C PRO A 171 -11.80 18.32 -15.57
N ARG A 172 -10.88 18.21 -14.60
CA ARG A 172 -9.79 17.22 -14.64
C ARG A 172 -10.29 15.80 -14.47
N ILE A 173 -11.34 15.61 -13.66
CA ILE A 173 -12.01 14.32 -13.49
C ILE A 173 -12.75 13.96 -14.78
N THR A 174 -13.43 14.93 -15.40
CA THR A 174 -14.12 14.70 -16.68
C THR A 174 -13.15 14.28 -17.78
N GLU A 175 -12.03 14.98 -17.95
CA GLU A 175 -10.99 14.65 -18.95
C GLU A 175 -10.39 13.24 -18.72
N LEU A 176 -10.20 12.86 -17.46
CA LEU A 176 -9.73 11.53 -17.09
C LEU A 176 -10.76 10.45 -17.44
N LEU A 177 -12.05 10.69 -17.14
CA LEU A 177 -13.12 9.75 -17.48
C LEU A 177 -13.31 9.60 -18.99
N GLU A 178 -13.19 10.69 -19.75
CA GLU A 178 -13.20 10.65 -21.23
C GLU A 178 -12.05 9.78 -21.76
N SER A 179 -10.84 9.95 -21.22
CA SER A 179 -9.68 9.12 -21.57
C SER A 179 -9.87 7.64 -21.24
N CYS A 180 -10.68 7.33 -20.23
CA CYS A 180 -10.99 5.96 -19.82
C CYS A 180 -12.15 5.34 -20.60
N ALA A 181 -13.12 6.14 -21.06
CA ALA A 181 -14.28 5.67 -21.81
C ALA A 181 -13.90 5.02 -23.16
N ASP A 182 -12.77 5.46 -23.74
CA ASP A 182 -12.21 4.83 -24.94
C ASP A 182 -11.64 3.43 -24.69
N LEU A 183 -11.39 3.06 -23.41
CA LEU A 183 -10.73 1.81 -23.01
C LEU A 183 -11.72 0.73 -22.58
N VAL A 184 -12.80 1.10 -21.91
CA VAL A 184 -13.83 0.20 -21.39
C VAL A 184 -15.21 0.80 -21.56
N ASP A 185 -16.23 -0.04 -21.71
CA ASP A 185 -17.63 0.39 -21.70
C ASP A 185 -18.02 0.83 -20.28
N LEU A 186 -17.76 2.11 -19.98
CA LEU A 186 -18.16 2.75 -18.75
C LEU A 186 -19.68 2.95 -18.76
N PRO A 187 -20.36 2.81 -17.61
CA PRO A 187 -21.79 3.05 -17.53
C PRO A 187 -22.12 4.50 -17.92
N ASP A 188 -23.24 4.68 -18.62
CA ASP A 188 -23.78 6.01 -18.92
C ASP A 188 -23.88 6.83 -17.62
N PRO A 189 -23.55 8.15 -17.66
CA PRO A 189 -23.66 9.00 -16.49
C PRO A 189 -25.11 9.01 -16.01
N VAL A 190 -25.32 8.47 -14.80
CA VAL A 190 -26.60 8.53 -14.12
C VAL A 190 -26.55 9.71 -13.18
N ASP A 191 -27.66 10.44 -13.08
CA ASP A 191 -27.85 11.48 -12.07
C ASP A 191 -28.01 10.80 -10.69
N VAL A 192 -26.90 10.26 -10.18
CA VAL A 192 -26.83 9.72 -8.83
C VAL A 192 -26.64 10.93 -7.93
N PRO A 193 -27.52 11.19 -6.95
CA PRO A 193 -27.24 12.22 -5.97
C PRO A 193 -25.88 11.91 -5.36
N ALA A 194 -24.98 12.91 -5.38
CA ALA A 194 -23.62 12.81 -4.87
C ALA A 194 -23.61 12.47 -3.37
N SER A 195 -23.85 11.21 -3.05
CA SER A 195 -23.44 10.61 -1.80
C SER A 195 -22.01 10.13 -2.11
N TRP A 196 -20.94 10.81 -1.71
CA TRP A 196 -20.66 11.22 -0.35
C TRP A 196 -19.96 12.58 -0.30
N ARG A 197 -20.73 13.67 -0.33
CA ARG A 197 -20.20 14.94 0.14
C ARG A 197 -20.03 14.89 1.65
N ARG A 198 -18.84 15.30 2.07
CA ARG A 198 -18.22 15.36 3.40
C ARG A 198 -18.98 16.21 4.45
N ASP A 199 -20.28 16.42 4.28
CA ASP A 199 -21.09 17.35 5.09
C ASP A 199 -21.88 16.67 6.23
N ASP A 200 -21.80 15.35 6.37
CA ASP A 200 -22.53 14.61 7.42
C ASP A 200 -21.68 14.18 8.63
N TYR A 201 -20.42 14.62 8.74
CA TYR A 201 -19.70 14.56 10.02
C TYR A 201 -20.14 15.69 10.93
N ALA A 202 -21.39 15.62 11.38
CA ALA A 202 -21.86 16.36 12.53
C ALA A 202 -21.05 15.93 13.76
N LEU A 203 -19.97 16.66 14.04
CA LEU A 203 -19.54 17.11 15.36
C LEU A 203 -19.98 16.23 16.55
N ALA A 204 -19.52 14.99 16.60
CA ALA A 204 -19.48 14.20 17.83
C ALA A 204 -18.19 14.51 18.61
N ALA A 205 -17.87 15.79 18.78
CA ALA A 205 -16.96 16.26 19.81
C ALA A 205 -17.71 16.31 21.14
N GLY A 206 -18.13 15.13 21.59
CA GLY A 206 -18.78 14.89 22.86
C GLY A 206 -18.33 13.52 23.30
N GLY A 207 -17.11 13.45 23.83
CA GLY A 207 -16.54 12.23 24.36
C GLY A 207 -17.56 11.59 25.29
N ALA A 208 -18.04 10.40 24.91
CA ALA A 208 -18.44 9.44 25.91
C ALA A 208 -17.16 9.16 26.70
N GLY A 209 -16.96 9.93 27.77
CA GLY A 209 -16.05 9.56 28.83
C GLY A 209 -16.57 8.21 29.30
N THR A 210 -16.02 7.13 28.73
CA THR A 210 -16.03 5.85 29.39
C THR A 210 -15.48 6.15 30.77
N ALA A 211 -16.32 5.95 31.78
CA ALA A 211 -15.92 6.01 33.17
C ALA A 211 -14.56 5.34 33.23
N THR A 212 -13.52 6.11 33.57
CA THR A 212 -12.14 5.65 33.48
C THR A 212 -12.01 4.59 34.56
N GLN A 213 -12.34 3.35 34.21
CA GLN A 213 -12.11 2.22 35.08
C GLN A 213 -10.62 2.26 35.43
N PRO A 214 -10.26 2.11 36.72
CA PRO A 214 -8.87 2.13 37.12
C PRO A 214 -8.14 1.03 36.35
N SER A 215 -7.28 1.45 35.40
CA SER A 215 -6.48 0.52 34.60
C SER A 215 -5.30 0.03 35.43
N ILE A 216 -5.08 -1.27 35.41
CA ILE A 216 -3.91 -1.93 36.00
C ILE A 216 -2.68 -1.55 35.18
N ALA A 217 -2.83 -1.58 33.85
CA ALA A 217 -1.80 -1.21 32.90
C ALA A 217 -2.41 -0.63 31.63
N ARG A 218 -1.61 0.14 30.90
CA ARG A 218 -1.95 0.70 29.60
C ARG A 218 -0.70 0.84 28.75
N GLY A 219 -0.88 0.83 27.44
CA GLY A 219 0.18 1.12 26.50
C GLY A 219 -0.37 1.43 25.11
N THR A 220 0.55 1.75 24.22
CA THR A 220 0.28 1.95 22.80
C THR A 220 1.05 0.96 21.96
N ALA A 221 0.55 0.71 20.76
CA ALA A 221 1.25 0.00 19.72
C ALA A 221 0.97 0.67 18.36
N SER A 222 1.83 0.37 17.39
CA SER A 222 1.66 0.80 16.00
C SER A 222 1.20 -0.36 15.13
N ILE A 223 0.47 -0.04 14.08
CA ILE A 223 0.05 -1.02 13.07
C ILE A 223 1.16 -1.19 12.05
N SER A 224 1.61 -2.42 11.89
CA SER A 224 2.40 -2.84 10.74
C SER A 224 1.51 -2.89 9.51
N TRP A 225 1.75 -2.01 8.54
CA TRP A 225 0.93 -1.91 7.32
C TRP A 225 0.90 -3.22 6.55
N GLY A 226 2.01 -3.98 6.51
CA GLY A 226 2.08 -5.27 5.84
C GLY A 226 1.29 -6.38 6.51
N ALA A 227 0.89 -6.18 7.77
CA ALA A 227 0.12 -7.15 8.55
C ALA A 227 -1.39 -7.04 8.34
N VAL A 228 -1.88 -5.96 7.72
CA VAL A 228 -3.31 -5.63 7.67
C VAL A 228 -3.77 -5.36 6.24
N PRO A 229 -5.09 -5.47 5.95
CA PRO A 229 -5.63 -4.99 4.68
C PRO A 229 -5.38 -3.48 4.51
N PRO A 230 -5.16 -3.01 3.26
CA PRO A 230 -4.92 -1.61 2.97
C PRO A 230 -6.15 -0.76 3.29
N ALA A 231 -5.93 0.53 3.56
CA ALA A 231 -6.96 1.54 3.84
C ALA A 231 -7.87 1.30 5.07
N VAL A 232 -7.71 0.20 5.83
CA VAL A 232 -8.56 -0.10 7.00
C VAL A 232 -8.21 0.74 8.23
N PHE A 233 -6.94 1.01 8.48
CA PHE A 233 -6.46 1.67 9.70
C PHE A 233 -5.75 2.99 9.43
N ASP A 234 -5.71 3.86 10.44
CA ASP A 234 -4.85 5.05 10.43
C ASP A 234 -3.37 4.65 10.44
N ALA A 235 -2.62 5.15 9.46
CA ALA A 235 -1.25 4.76 9.21
C ALA A 235 -0.22 5.41 10.15
N ALA A 236 -0.60 6.30 11.07
CA ALA A 236 0.32 6.91 12.04
C ALA A 236 0.90 5.86 13.02
N GLU A 237 1.97 6.24 13.71
CA GLU A 237 2.45 5.45 14.84
C GLU A 237 1.57 5.63 16.07
N ASP A 238 1.62 4.63 16.96
CA ASP A 238 0.96 4.69 18.27
C ASP A 238 -0.55 4.92 18.14
N THR A 239 -1.19 4.26 17.16
CA THR A 239 -2.63 4.34 16.84
C THR A 239 -3.46 3.20 17.43
N VAL A 240 -2.82 2.27 18.14
CA VAL A 240 -3.47 1.21 18.89
C VAL A 240 -3.31 1.48 20.37
N ASP A 241 -4.41 1.77 21.05
CA ASP A 241 -4.46 1.87 22.50
C ASP A 241 -4.84 0.51 23.09
N TRP A 242 -4.17 0.12 24.16
CA TRP A 242 -4.61 -1.02 24.97
C TRP A 242 -4.57 -0.70 26.46
N ALA A 243 -5.48 -1.31 27.20
CA ALA A 243 -5.54 -1.20 28.65
C ALA A 243 -5.96 -2.55 29.25
N ALA A 244 -5.28 -2.94 30.33
CA ALA A 244 -5.70 -4.05 31.17
C ALA A 244 -6.39 -3.48 32.41
N HIS A 245 -7.56 -4.00 32.75
CA HIS A 245 -8.33 -3.63 33.94
C HIS A 245 -8.96 -4.86 34.57
N ALA A 246 -9.35 -4.75 35.84
CA ALA A 246 -10.12 -5.79 36.51
C ALA A 246 -11.62 -5.52 36.33
N ASP A 247 -12.38 -6.55 35.97
CA ASP A 247 -13.84 -6.47 35.98
C ASP A 247 -14.42 -6.64 37.40
N ASP A 248 -15.74 -6.47 37.55
CA ASP A 248 -16.43 -6.60 38.84
C ASP A 248 -16.31 -8.01 39.46
N ALA A 249 -15.88 -9.01 38.69
CA ALA A 249 -15.65 -10.38 39.14
C ALA A 249 -14.17 -10.67 39.47
N GLY A 250 -13.28 -9.68 39.35
CA GLY A 250 -11.84 -9.81 39.59
C GLY A 250 -11.07 -10.49 38.45
N ARG A 251 -11.67 -10.66 37.27
CA ARG A 251 -10.98 -11.12 36.06
C ARG A 251 -10.27 -9.97 35.39
N VAL A 252 -9.10 -10.23 34.83
CA VAL A 252 -8.32 -9.21 34.13
C VAL A 252 -8.71 -9.21 32.66
N ILE A 253 -9.30 -8.10 32.22
CA ILE A 253 -9.74 -7.89 30.84
C ILE A 253 -8.78 -6.93 30.15
N LEU A 254 -8.29 -7.34 28.99
CA LEU A 254 -7.58 -6.49 28.04
C LEU A 254 -8.62 -5.86 27.10
N THR A 255 -8.68 -4.54 27.06
CA THR A 255 -9.41 -3.78 26.04
C THR A 255 -8.41 -3.21 25.05
N VAL A 256 -8.69 -3.37 23.75
CA VAL A 256 -7.89 -2.84 22.65
C VAL A 256 -8.78 -1.97 21.78
N ARG A 257 -8.24 -0.82 21.35
CA ARG A 257 -8.88 0.10 20.43
C ARG A 257 -7.88 0.59 19.39
N THR A 258 -8.22 0.44 18.12
CA THR A 258 -7.44 0.93 16.98
C THR A 258 -8.12 2.13 16.34
N ALA A 259 -7.35 3.06 15.79
CA ALA A 259 -7.89 4.08 14.89
C ALA A 259 -8.22 3.46 13.51
N VAL A 260 -9.51 3.26 13.22
CA VAL A 260 -10.01 2.69 11.96
C VAL A 260 -10.51 3.76 11.00
N ARG A 261 -10.45 3.44 9.71
CA ARG A 261 -10.91 4.25 8.58
C ARG A 261 -11.95 3.50 7.73
N ALA A 262 -11.94 2.17 7.80
CA ALA A 262 -12.95 1.28 7.24
C ALA A 262 -13.24 0.14 8.24
N PRO A 263 -14.28 -0.68 8.04
CA PRO A 263 -14.60 -1.79 8.94
C PRO A 263 -13.42 -2.76 9.12
N ALA A 264 -13.07 -3.05 10.38
CA ALA A 264 -11.93 -3.89 10.74
C ALA A 264 -12.30 -5.33 11.17
N ASP A 265 -13.52 -5.77 10.86
CA ASP A 265 -14.04 -7.07 11.30
C ASP A 265 -13.13 -8.24 10.91
N GLY A 266 -12.92 -9.16 11.84
CA GLY A 266 -12.21 -10.42 11.55
C GLY A 266 -10.68 -10.31 11.61
N ILE A 267 -10.13 -9.11 11.86
CA ILE A 267 -8.67 -8.92 11.94
C ILE A 267 -8.18 -9.39 13.32
N PRO A 268 -7.21 -10.32 13.38
CA PRO A 268 -6.74 -10.88 14.64
C PRO A 268 -5.88 -9.89 15.42
N VAL A 269 -5.99 -9.92 16.74
CA VAL A 269 -5.15 -9.19 17.68
C VAL A 269 -4.47 -10.19 18.59
N ARG A 270 -3.16 -10.09 18.75
CA ARG A 270 -2.38 -10.93 19.66
C ARG A 270 -1.67 -10.05 20.67
N PHE A 271 -1.89 -10.36 21.94
CA PHE A 271 -1.19 -9.76 23.07
C PHE A 271 -0.22 -10.77 23.67
N ARG A 272 1.01 -10.36 23.95
CA ARG A 272 2.04 -11.17 24.58
C ARG A 272 2.79 -10.34 25.62
N GLY A 273 2.93 -10.84 26.85
CA GLY A 273 3.69 -10.15 27.90
C GLY A 273 4.16 -11.14 28.96
N ASN A 274 5.47 -11.28 29.17
CA ASN A 274 6.14 -12.17 30.13
C ASN A 274 5.31 -13.37 30.68
N GLY A 275 4.97 -14.33 29.81
CA GLY A 275 4.21 -15.54 30.17
C GLY A 275 2.68 -15.44 30.04
N ILE A 276 2.14 -14.26 29.74
CA ILE A 276 0.74 -14.00 29.42
C ILE A 276 0.59 -13.92 27.91
N ALA A 277 -0.43 -14.60 27.39
CA ALA A 277 -0.84 -14.53 26.00
C ALA A 277 -2.36 -14.45 25.94
N ALA A 278 -2.86 -13.59 25.06
CA ALA A 278 -4.26 -13.55 24.69
C ALA A 278 -4.40 -13.28 23.20
N ASP A 279 -5.39 -13.89 22.58
CA ASP A 279 -5.74 -13.72 21.18
C ASP A 279 -7.20 -13.26 21.11
N ALA A 280 -7.48 -12.31 20.24
CA ALA A 280 -8.80 -11.72 20.05
C ALA A 280 -9.00 -11.33 18.58
N VAL A 281 -10.19 -10.85 18.26
CA VAL A 281 -10.56 -10.43 16.91
C VAL A 281 -11.24 -9.07 16.99
N LEU A 282 -10.86 -8.15 16.10
CA LEU A 282 -11.48 -6.83 16.01
C LEU A 282 -12.92 -6.93 15.51
N ALA A 283 -13.78 -6.11 16.10
CA ALA A 283 -15.07 -5.74 15.54
C ALA A 283 -14.90 -4.63 14.48
N ALA A 284 -15.97 -4.34 13.74
CA ALA A 284 -16.03 -3.32 12.70
C ALA A 284 -15.45 -1.96 13.12
N ASP A 285 -15.69 -1.58 14.38
CA ASP A 285 -15.28 -0.30 14.95
C ASP A 285 -13.81 -0.27 15.42
N GLY A 286 -13.05 -1.35 15.20
CA GLY A 286 -11.66 -1.45 15.62
C GLY A 286 -11.47 -1.69 17.12
N THR A 287 -12.50 -2.17 17.82
CA THR A 287 -12.40 -2.54 19.22
C THR A 287 -12.40 -4.05 19.42
N THR A 288 -11.75 -4.50 20.50
CA THR A 288 -11.87 -5.87 20.98
C THR A 288 -11.56 -5.98 22.47
N THR A 289 -12.03 -7.06 23.07
CA THR A 289 -11.75 -7.40 24.48
C THR A 289 -11.30 -8.85 24.59
N ALA A 290 -10.32 -9.11 25.45
CA ALA A 290 -9.82 -10.45 25.74
C ALA A 290 -9.63 -10.64 27.24
N GLU A 291 -9.94 -11.83 27.75
CA GLU A 291 -9.57 -12.20 29.12
C GLU A 291 -8.08 -12.60 29.16
N LEU A 292 -7.32 -12.00 30.06
CA LEU A 292 -5.93 -12.39 30.30
C LEU A 292 -5.90 -13.52 31.34
N PRO A 293 -5.13 -14.61 31.12
CA PRO A 293 -5.02 -15.73 32.06
C PRO A 293 -4.13 -15.38 33.27
N ILE A 294 -4.49 -14.33 34.00
CA ILE A 294 -3.79 -13.83 35.19
C ILE A 294 -4.80 -13.33 36.22
N THR A 295 -4.49 -13.50 37.51
CA THR A 295 -5.31 -12.95 38.59
C THR A 295 -5.05 -11.45 38.76
N GLU A 296 -6.03 -10.70 39.28
CA GLU A 296 -5.87 -9.27 39.53
C GLU A 296 -4.61 -8.95 40.37
N SER A 297 -4.40 -9.65 41.49
CA SER A 297 -3.23 -9.45 42.35
C SER A 297 -1.91 -9.72 41.64
N ALA A 298 -1.87 -10.69 40.73
CA ALA A 298 -0.67 -10.98 39.94
C ALA A 298 -0.47 -9.93 38.83
N ALA A 299 -1.55 -9.42 38.24
CA ALA A 299 -1.53 -8.37 37.23
C ALA A 299 -0.96 -7.04 37.77
N TRP A 300 -1.29 -6.66 39.01
CA TRP A 300 -0.70 -5.50 39.69
C TRP A 300 0.81 -5.62 39.93
N ASN A 301 1.32 -6.85 40.05
CA ASN A 301 2.74 -7.14 40.24
C ASN A 301 3.46 -7.53 38.94
N HIS A 302 2.75 -7.53 37.80
CA HIS A 302 3.30 -7.94 36.52
C HIS A 302 4.13 -6.82 35.87
N ASP A 303 5.20 -7.17 35.16
CA ASP A 303 6.00 -6.21 34.39
C ASP A 303 5.43 -6.02 32.99
N TRP A 304 4.63 -4.97 32.84
CA TRP A 304 3.96 -4.61 31.60
C TRP A 304 4.88 -3.95 30.55
N ARG A 305 6.15 -3.66 30.85
CA ARG A 305 7.07 -3.02 29.88
C ARG A 305 7.39 -3.90 28.68
N THR A 306 7.28 -5.21 28.85
CA THR A 306 7.50 -6.21 27.79
C THR A 306 6.22 -6.59 27.03
N ALA A 307 5.10 -5.93 27.35
CA ALA A 307 3.84 -6.17 26.68
C ALA A 307 3.94 -5.75 25.21
N LEU A 308 3.74 -6.71 24.31
CA LEU A 308 3.69 -6.53 22.88
C LEU A 308 2.27 -6.84 22.40
N LEU A 309 1.70 -5.89 21.67
CA LEU A 309 0.41 -6.04 21.01
C LEU A 309 0.65 -5.98 19.50
N THR A 310 0.17 -6.99 18.78
CA THR A 310 0.25 -7.06 17.32
C THR A 310 -1.15 -7.19 16.73
N VAL A 311 -1.44 -6.42 15.68
CA VAL A 311 -2.70 -6.47 14.93
C VAL A 311 -2.40 -7.06 13.55
N GLY A 312 -3.17 -8.06 13.13
CA GLY A 312 -3.05 -8.70 11.82
C GLY A 312 -2.04 -9.84 11.73
N GLY A 313 -1.51 -10.04 10.52
CA GLY A 313 -0.53 -11.05 10.14
C GLY A 313 0.90 -10.75 10.60
N PRO A 314 1.87 -11.60 10.22
CA PRO A 314 3.28 -11.29 10.38
C PRO A 314 3.70 -10.17 9.41
N ALA A 315 4.60 -9.31 9.87
CA ALA A 315 5.13 -8.18 9.11
C ALA A 315 6.56 -7.89 9.57
N THR A 316 7.41 -7.45 8.65
CA THR A 316 8.85 -7.24 8.89
C THR A 316 9.24 -5.77 8.86
N GLU A 317 8.36 -4.87 8.42
CA GLU A 317 8.70 -3.47 8.28
C GLU A 317 8.95 -2.78 9.62
N SER A 318 9.99 -1.95 9.63
CA SER A 318 10.41 -1.20 10.81
C SER A 318 9.64 0.12 10.96
N ARG A 319 9.68 0.71 12.15
CA ARG A 319 9.14 2.05 12.41
C ARG A 319 9.82 3.10 11.53
N GLU A 320 11.15 3.00 11.39
CA GLU A 320 11.96 3.91 10.59
C GLU A 320 11.57 3.86 9.10
N ALA A 321 11.24 2.66 8.58
CA ALA A 321 10.74 2.51 7.21
C ALA A 321 9.38 3.23 7.04
N ARG A 322 8.43 3.05 7.97
CA ARG A 322 7.13 3.75 7.94
C ARG A 322 7.28 5.26 8.09
N ASP A 323 8.18 5.73 8.96
CA ASP A 323 8.47 7.15 9.14
C ASP A 323 9.01 7.79 7.86
N ARG A 324 9.97 7.12 7.20
CA ARG A 324 10.48 7.55 5.89
C ARG A 324 9.38 7.65 4.83
N ILE A 325 8.52 6.65 4.73
CA ILE A 325 7.43 6.65 3.74
C ILE A 325 6.39 7.74 4.02
N ARG A 326 6.00 7.95 5.28
CA ARG A 326 5.14 9.09 5.64
C ARG A 326 5.79 10.43 5.32
N ALA A 327 7.10 10.59 5.54
CA ALA A 327 7.83 11.81 5.19
C ALA A 327 7.86 12.02 3.66
N PHE A 328 8.12 10.96 2.89
CA PHE A 328 8.09 10.97 1.43
C PHE A 328 6.71 11.42 0.91
N VAL A 329 5.63 10.80 1.36
CA VAL A 329 4.26 11.12 0.95
C VAL A 329 3.90 12.58 1.28
N ARG A 330 4.23 13.06 2.48
CA ARG A 330 3.99 14.47 2.84
C ARG A 330 4.78 15.44 1.96
N SER A 331 6.02 15.12 1.60
CA SER A 331 6.82 15.97 0.71
C SER A 331 6.19 16.05 -0.69
N ARG A 332 5.71 14.91 -1.22
CA ARG A 332 4.98 14.87 -2.50
C ARG A 332 3.73 15.73 -2.50
N SER A 333 2.89 15.63 -1.47
CA SER A 333 1.66 16.41 -1.37
C SER A 333 1.92 17.91 -1.19
N ARG A 334 2.96 18.29 -0.42
CA ARG A 334 3.28 19.70 -0.16
C ARG A 334 3.96 20.39 -1.33
N ASP A 335 4.95 19.73 -1.93
CA ASP A 335 5.82 20.35 -2.92
C ASP A 335 5.27 20.20 -4.35
N GLY A 336 4.25 19.35 -4.53
CA GLY A 336 3.63 19.06 -5.82
C GLY A 336 4.57 18.26 -6.73
N ALA A 337 4.57 16.93 -6.57
CA ALA A 337 5.40 16.07 -7.41
C ALA A 337 5.06 16.23 -8.90
N ALA A 338 6.08 16.34 -9.76
CA ALA A 338 5.89 16.47 -11.22
C ALA A 338 5.17 15.25 -11.82
N ASP A 339 5.30 14.09 -11.16
CA ASP A 339 4.61 12.84 -11.49
C ASP A 339 3.44 12.54 -10.54
N ALA A 340 2.84 13.55 -9.90
CA ALA A 340 1.66 13.37 -9.07
C ALA A 340 0.48 12.80 -9.88
N PHE A 341 -0.29 11.95 -9.22
CA PHE A 341 -1.61 11.50 -9.67
C PHE A 341 -2.65 12.58 -9.37
N LEU A 342 -3.70 12.70 -10.19
CA LEU A 342 -4.84 13.58 -9.95
C LEU A 342 -5.45 13.29 -8.57
N ALA A 343 -5.55 12.03 -8.16
CA ALA A 343 -5.99 11.66 -6.82
C ALA A 343 -5.12 12.30 -5.71
N GLU A 344 -3.80 12.37 -5.89
CA GLU A 344 -2.89 13.05 -4.95
C GLU A 344 -3.15 14.57 -4.94
N VAL A 345 -3.35 15.16 -6.12
CA VAL A 345 -3.60 16.61 -6.26
C VAL A 345 -4.92 17.00 -5.59
N LEU A 346 -6.01 16.26 -5.85
CA LEU A 346 -7.31 16.50 -5.22
C LEU A 346 -7.25 16.32 -3.70
N ALA A 347 -6.52 15.31 -3.23
CA ALA A 347 -6.32 15.09 -1.80
C ALA A 347 -5.60 16.29 -1.16
N ALA A 348 -4.52 16.79 -1.78
CA ALA A 348 -3.78 17.95 -1.30
C ALA A 348 -4.60 19.26 -1.34
N GLU A 349 -5.42 19.46 -2.37
CA GLU A 349 -6.33 20.62 -2.46
C GLU A 349 -7.43 20.59 -1.41
N SER A 350 -7.88 19.39 -0.99
CA SER A 350 -8.92 19.23 0.04
C SER A 350 -8.43 19.43 1.48
N ASP A 351 -7.11 19.55 1.69
CA ASP A 351 -6.49 19.84 2.99
C ASP A 351 -6.51 21.35 3.33
N TYR A 352 -6.85 22.21 2.34
CA TYR A 352 -6.95 23.67 2.46
C TYR A 352 -8.39 24.17 2.54
#